data_AF-A0A7J7XTQ7-F1
#
_entry.id   AF-A0A7J7XTQ7-F1
#
_cell.length_a   1.000
_cell.length_b   1.000
_cell.length_c   1.000
_cell.angle_alpha   90.00
_cell.angle_beta   90.00
_cell.angle_gamma   90.00
#
_symmetry.space_group_name_H-M   'P 1'
#
loop_
_entity.id
_entity.type
_entity.pdbx_description
1 polymer ?
#
loop_
_entity_poly.entity_id
_entity_poly.type
_entity_poly.pdbx_seq_one_letter_code
_entity_poly.pdbx_strand_id
1 'polypeptide(L)'
;MDAATLTYDTLRFAEFEDFPETSEPVWILGRKYSVFTEKDEILSDVASRLWFTYRKNFPAIGGTGPTSDTGWGCMLRCGQMIFAQALLCRHLGRDWRWTQRKRQPDSYFHVLNAFIDRKDSYYSIHQIGNLLSSTHGAPWLST
;
A
#
# COMPACT_ATOMS: atom_id res chain seq x y z
N MET A 1 17.58 -16.17 7.04
CA MET A 1 16.83 -14.90 7.13
C MET A 1 17.67 -13.98 7.98
N ASP A 2 18.06 -12.82 7.45
CA ASP A 2 19.01 -11.92 8.12
C ASP A 2 18.29 -11.11 9.21
N ALA A 3 18.83 -11.09 10.43
CA ALA A 3 18.24 -10.41 11.58
C ALA A 3 18.04 -8.91 11.34
N ALA A 4 18.87 -8.30 10.49
CA ALA A 4 18.77 -6.89 10.10
C ALA A 4 17.48 -6.54 9.34
N THR A 5 16.81 -7.51 8.69
CA THR A 5 15.55 -7.24 7.97
C THR A 5 14.32 -7.18 8.87
N LEU A 6 14.37 -7.78 10.07
CA LEU A 6 13.23 -7.78 11.01
C LEU A 6 13.08 -6.45 11.75
N THR A 7 14.16 -5.68 11.92
CA THR A 7 14.12 -4.39 12.63
C THR A 7 13.32 -3.32 11.90
N TYR A 8 13.14 -3.47 10.59
CA TYR A 8 12.34 -2.56 9.76
C TYR A 8 10.85 -2.94 9.68
N ASP A 9 10.45 -4.09 10.22
CA ASP A 9 9.04 -4.49 10.35
C ASP A 9 8.44 -3.90 11.65
N THR A 10 8.50 -2.57 11.77
CA THR A 10 8.09 -1.88 13.01
C THR A 10 6.60 -2.02 13.29
N LEU A 11 5.77 -2.21 12.26
CA LEU A 11 4.34 -2.47 12.41
C LEU A 11 4.04 -3.79 13.12
N ARG A 12 4.95 -4.77 13.06
CA ARG A 12 4.77 -6.05 13.76
C ARG A 12 4.78 -5.92 15.28
N PHE A 13 5.47 -4.90 15.78
CA PHE A 13 5.66 -4.65 17.21
C PHE A 13 4.95 -3.37 17.68
N ALA A 14 4.19 -2.72 16.81
CA ALA A 14 3.40 -1.56 17.17
C ALA A 14 2.24 -1.96 18.09
N GLU A 15 1.94 -1.12 19.07
CA GLU A 15 0.69 -1.25 19.84
C GLU A 15 -0.47 -0.77 18.97
N PHE A 16 -1.55 -1.56 18.96
CA PHE A 16 -2.76 -1.24 18.22
C PHE A 16 -3.83 -0.76 19.20
N GLU A 17 -4.08 0.54 19.22
CA GLU A 17 -5.19 1.13 19.95
C GLU A 17 -6.41 1.29 19.03
N ASP A 18 -7.61 1.10 19.59
CA ASP A 18 -8.87 1.39 18.92
C ASP A 18 -9.05 2.92 18.78
N PHE A 19 -9.97 3.35 17.89
CA PHE A 19 -10.30 4.77 17.78
C PHE A 19 -10.77 5.34 19.13
N PRO A 20 -10.24 6.49 19.58
CA PRO A 20 -10.65 7.09 20.82
C PRO A 20 -12.12 7.53 20.73
N GLU A 21 -12.91 7.17 21.74
CA GLU A 21 -14.34 7.51 21.83
C GLU A 21 -14.52 8.99 22.16
N THR A 22 -14.54 9.84 21.12
CA THR A 22 -14.64 11.30 21.25
C THR A 22 -15.74 11.86 20.35
N SER A 23 -16.25 13.06 20.67
CA SER A 23 -17.19 13.79 19.82
C SER A 23 -16.54 14.41 18.58
N GLU A 24 -15.20 14.40 18.50
CA GLU A 24 -14.48 14.92 17.35
C GLU A 24 -14.68 14.01 16.13
N PRO A 25 -14.88 14.59 14.95
CA PRO A 25 -15.13 13.80 13.75
C PRO A 25 -13.87 13.13 13.22
N VAL A 26 -14.01 11.88 12.76
CA VAL A 26 -12.95 11.18 12.02
C VAL A 26 -13.06 11.54 10.54
N TRP A 27 -11.97 12.04 9.97
CA TRP A 27 -11.89 12.37 8.55
C TRP A 27 -11.04 11.37 7.79
N ILE A 28 -11.62 10.76 6.76
CA ILE A 28 -10.91 9.84 5.86
C ILE A 28 -11.12 10.31 4.44
N LEU A 29 -10.06 10.82 3.80
CA LEU A 29 -10.05 11.18 2.36
C LEU A 29 -11.30 11.95 1.90
N GLY A 30 -11.63 13.04 2.62
CA GLY A 30 -12.76 13.92 2.32
C GLY A 30 -14.13 13.45 2.84
N ARG A 31 -14.22 12.32 3.57
CA ARG A 31 -15.44 11.86 4.25
C ARG A 31 -15.32 12.09 5.75
N LYS A 32 -16.41 12.54 6.37
CA LYS A 32 -16.54 12.81 7.81
C LYS A 32 -17.36 11.68 8.45
N TYR A 33 -16.91 11.18 9.59
CA TYR A 33 -17.56 10.12 10.35
C TYR A 33 -17.62 10.44 11.84
N SER A 34 -18.58 9.84 12.53
CA SER A 34 -18.73 9.82 13.98
C SER A 34 -18.31 8.47 14.54
N VAL A 35 -17.37 8.43 15.50
CA VAL A 35 -16.92 7.17 16.14
C VAL A 35 -18.06 6.46 16.86
N PHE A 36 -19.02 7.19 17.41
CA PHE A 36 -20.14 6.63 18.18
C PHE A 36 -21.18 5.90 17.33
N THR A 37 -21.37 6.33 16.09
CA THR A 37 -22.49 5.87 15.25
C THR A 37 -22.02 5.20 13.96
N GLU A 38 -20.79 5.43 13.52
CA GLU A 38 -20.28 5.04 12.19
C GLU A 38 -18.95 4.26 12.29
N LYS A 39 -18.71 3.54 13.40
CA LYS A 39 -17.46 2.77 13.61
C LYS A 39 -17.24 1.74 12.51
N ASP A 40 -18.29 1.04 12.08
CA ASP A 40 -18.20 0.03 11.02
C ASP A 40 -17.89 0.66 9.65
N GLU A 41 -18.42 1.85 9.36
CA GLU A 41 -18.15 2.62 8.15
C GLU A 41 -16.71 3.15 8.11
N ILE A 42 -16.18 3.59 9.25
CA ILE A 42 -14.77 3.97 9.42
C ILE A 42 -13.87 2.78 9.08
N LEU A 43 -14.11 1.64 9.73
CA LEU A 43 -13.32 0.42 9.50
C LEU A 43 -13.44 -0.06 8.05
N SER A 44 -14.65 -0.03 7.49
CA SER A 44 -14.91 -0.39 6.10
C SER A 44 -14.15 0.51 5.13
N ASP A 45 -14.13 1.83 5.34
CA ASP A 45 -13.44 2.75 4.45
C ASP A 45 -11.92 2.58 4.50
N VAL A 46 -11.33 2.43 5.70
CA VAL A 46 -9.89 2.16 5.88
C VAL A 46 -9.51 0.82 5.25
N ALA A 47 -10.25 -0.26 5.55
CA ALA A 47 -9.98 -1.59 5.01
C ALA A 47 -10.20 -1.69 3.49
N SER A 48 -10.95 -0.74 2.91
CA SER A 48 -11.16 -0.64 1.46
C SER A 48 -10.03 0.07 0.73
N ARG A 49 -9.01 0.58 1.41
CA ARG A 49 -7.84 1.19 0.76
C ARG A 49 -6.85 0.09 0.38
N LEU A 50 -6.24 0.23 -0.79
CA LEU A 50 -5.18 -0.68 -1.21
C LEU A 50 -3.95 -0.41 -0.35
N TRP A 51 -3.59 -1.40 0.48
CA TRP A 51 -2.46 -1.34 1.38
C TRP A 51 -1.28 -2.11 0.80
N PHE A 52 -0.17 -1.40 0.56
CA PHE A 52 1.06 -1.99 0.07
C PHE A 52 2.13 -1.90 1.15
N THR A 53 2.77 -3.03 1.40
CA THR A 53 3.80 -3.20 2.43
C THR A 53 5.06 -3.76 1.80
N TYR A 54 6.13 -3.85 2.60
CA TYR A 54 7.32 -4.57 2.17
C TYR A 54 6.99 -5.98 1.71
N ARG A 55 7.63 -6.39 0.61
CA ARG A 55 7.58 -7.73 0.06
C ARG A 55 8.97 -8.28 -0.07
N LYS A 56 9.03 -9.61 -0.07
CA LYS A 56 10.24 -10.40 -0.25
C LYS A 56 9.96 -11.52 -1.23
N ASN A 57 11.01 -12.07 -1.81
CA ASN A 57 10.95 -13.15 -2.80
C ASN A 57 10.21 -12.74 -4.09
N PHE A 58 10.16 -11.46 -4.43
CA PHE A 58 9.76 -11.04 -5.76
C PHE A 58 10.92 -11.20 -6.76
N PRO A 59 10.67 -11.27 -8.08
CA PRO A 59 11.73 -11.40 -9.09
C PRO A 59 12.79 -10.29 -8.96
N ALA A 60 14.07 -10.58 -9.13
CA ALA A 60 15.12 -9.56 -8.98
C ALA A 60 14.88 -8.32 -9.85
N ILE A 61 14.91 -7.14 -9.22
CA ILE A 61 14.81 -5.83 -9.91
C ILE A 61 16.03 -5.69 -10.83
N GLY A 62 15.83 -5.29 -12.09
CA GLY A 62 16.91 -5.26 -13.09
C GLY A 62 17.56 -6.62 -13.43
N GLY A 63 17.06 -7.74 -12.90
CA GLY A 63 17.60 -9.09 -13.11
C GLY A 63 18.65 -9.54 -12.09
N THR A 64 19.38 -8.60 -11.48
CA THR A 64 20.44 -8.88 -10.48
C THR A 64 20.31 -8.06 -9.19
N GLY A 65 19.38 -7.11 -9.15
CA GLY A 65 19.14 -6.26 -7.99
C GLY A 65 18.34 -6.94 -6.87
N PRO A 66 17.81 -6.15 -5.92
CA PRO A 66 17.10 -6.67 -4.76
C PRO A 66 15.89 -7.55 -5.14
N THR A 67 15.61 -8.53 -4.27
CA THR A 67 14.41 -9.40 -4.28
C THR A 67 13.49 -9.13 -3.08
N SER A 68 13.82 -8.09 -2.31
CA SER A 68 13.06 -7.57 -1.19
C SER A 68 13.19 -6.05 -1.15
N ASP A 69 12.12 -5.37 -0.76
CA ASP A 69 12.12 -3.92 -0.54
C ASP A 69 12.15 -3.52 0.94
N THR A 70 12.32 -4.50 1.83
CA THR A 70 12.47 -4.26 3.27
C THR A 70 13.64 -3.32 3.57
N GLY A 71 13.40 -2.30 4.39
CA GLY A 71 14.41 -1.34 4.84
C GLY A 71 14.59 -0.13 3.93
N TRP A 72 14.07 -0.17 2.69
CA TRP A 72 14.29 0.92 1.72
C TRP A 72 13.06 1.31 0.92
N GLY A 73 12.10 0.40 0.73
CA GLY A 73 10.92 0.60 -0.13
C GLY A 73 9.78 1.43 0.47
N CYS A 74 9.86 1.88 1.73
CA CYS A 74 8.70 2.40 2.45
C CYS A 74 8.04 3.59 1.74
N MET A 75 8.84 4.55 1.29
CA MET A 75 8.32 5.72 0.56
C MET A 75 7.74 5.32 -0.79
N LEU A 76 8.29 4.30 -1.45
CA LEU A 76 7.74 3.79 -2.71
C LEU A 76 6.39 3.11 -2.47
N ARG A 77 6.24 2.34 -1.39
CA ARG A 77 4.95 1.75 -0.99
C ARG A 77 3.92 2.83 -0.64
N CYS A 78 4.32 3.90 0.04
CA CYS A 78 3.45 5.07 0.25
C CYS A 78 3.01 5.71 -1.08
N GLY A 79 3.94 5.88 -2.01
CA GLY A 79 3.65 6.35 -3.38
C GLY A 79 2.67 5.45 -4.13
N GLN A 80 2.85 4.12 -4.03
CA GLN A 80 1.91 3.15 -4.59
C GLN A 80 0.52 3.29 -3.96
N MET A 81 0.41 3.47 -2.64
CA MET A 81 -0.88 3.59 -1.95
C MET A 81 -1.65 4.85 -2.35
N ILE A 82 -1.00 6.01 -2.37
CA ILE A 82 -1.67 7.26 -2.76
C ILE A 82 -2.07 7.25 -4.24
N PHE A 83 -1.24 6.66 -5.11
CA PHE A 83 -1.56 6.56 -6.53
C PHE A 83 -2.64 5.51 -6.82
N ALA A 84 -2.61 4.37 -6.13
CA ALA A 84 -3.68 3.38 -6.19
C ALA A 84 -5.01 3.96 -5.71
N GLN A 85 -5.01 4.80 -4.67
CA GLN A 85 -6.22 5.50 -4.23
C GLN A 85 -6.78 6.42 -5.33
N ALA A 86 -5.93 7.12 -6.08
CA ALA A 86 -6.36 7.91 -7.23
C ALA A 86 -7.01 7.03 -8.32
N LEU A 87 -6.42 5.85 -8.61
CA LEU A 87 -6.97 4.89 -9.56
C LEU A 87 -8.28 4.27 -9.08
N LEU A 88 -8.41 3.92 -7.79
CA LEU A 88 -9.68 3.48 -7.21
C LEU A 88 -10.75 4.55 -7.40
N CYS A 89 -10.47 5.82 -7.08
CA CYS A 89 -11.41 6.91 -7.34
C CYS A 89 -11.78 7.04 -8.81
N ARG A 90 -10.80 6.91 -9.73
CA ARG A 90 -10.99 7.03 -11.18
C ARG A 90 -11.82 5.89 -11.80
N HIS A 91 -11.69 4.68 -11.27
CA HIS A 91 -12.24 3.46 -11.89
C HIS A 91 -13.41 2.82 -11.12
N LEU A 92 -13.54 3.10 -9.83
CA LEU A 92 -14.58 2.55 -8.94
C LEU A 92 -15.36 3.64 -8.19
N GLY A 93 -14.83 4.85 -8.11
CA GLY A 93 -15.41 5.95 -7.34
C GLY A 93 -15.04 5.91 -5.86
N ARG A 94 -15.12 7.08 -5.20
CA ARG A 94 -14.79 7.23 -3.77
C ARG A 94 -15.71 6.42 -2.84
N ASP A 95 -16.92 6.13 -3.29
CA ASP A 95 -17.95 5.42 -2.53
C ASP A 95 -17.81 3.90 -2.57
N TRP A 96 -16.98 3.37 -3.46
CA TRP A 96 -16.70 1.94 -3.48
C TRP A 96 -16.07 1.50 -2.16
N ARG A 97 -16.49 0.32 -1.69
CA ARG A 97 -15.97 -0.37 -0.52
C ARG A 97 -15.63 -1.80 -0.89
N TRP A 98 -14.50 -2.26 -0.40
CA TRP A 98 -14.13 -3.67 -0.43
C TRP A 98 -14.95 -4.43 0.62
N THR A 99 -15.32 -5.67 0.30
CA THR A 99 -15.96 -6.55 1.27
C THR A 99 -15.42 -7.95 1.08
N GLN A 100 -14.93 -8.52 2.18
CA GLN A 100 -14.46 -9.90 2.17
C GLN A 100 -15.60 -10.83 1.71
N ARG A 101 -15.25 -11.85 0.91
CA ARG A 101 -16.19 -12.84 0.37
C ARG A 101 -17.26 -12.31 -0.61
N LYS A 102 -17.22 -11.03 -0.99
CA LYS A 102 -17.99 -10.52 -2.13
C LYS A 102 -17.09 -10.43 -3.36
N ARG A 103 -17.64 -10.80 -4.52
CA ARG A 103 -16.96 -10.60 -5.80
C ARG A 103 -16.78 -9.09 -6.02
N GLN A 104 -15.54 -8.68 -6.27
CA GLN A 104 -15.22 -7.30 -6.61
C GLN A 104 -15.37 -7.07 -8.12
N PRO A 105 -15.64 -5.82 -8.56
CA PRO A 105 -15.66 -5.49 -9.98
C PRO A 105 -14.33 -5.83 -10.66
N ASP A 106 -14.34 -6.18 -11.94
CA ASP A 106 -13.10 -6.52 -12.66
C ASP A 106 -12.12 -5.32 -12.68
N SER A 107 -12.64 -4.08 -12.65
CA SER A 107 -11.84 -2.86 -12.50
C SER A 107 -11.02 -2.82 -11.21
N TYR A 108 -11.50 -3.39 -10.09
CA TYR A 108 -10.70 -3.52 -8.87
C TYR A 108 -9.45 -4.36 -9.12
N PHE A 109 -9.62 -5.51 -9.78
CA PHE A 109 -8.50 -6.40 -10.09
C PHE A 109 -7.54 -5.78 -11.11
N HIS A 110 -8.02 -5.00 -12.07
CA HIS A 110 -7.16 -4.24 -12.97
C HIS A 110 -6.31 -3.21 -12.23
N VAL A 111 -6.91 -2.46 -11.29
CA VAL A 111 -6.15 -1.51 -10.45
C VAL A 111 -5.13 -2.26 -9.60
N LEU A 112 -5.55 -3.31 -8.88
CA LEU A 112 -4.64 -4.10 -8.04
C LEU A 112 -3.48 -4.70 -8.84
N ASN A 113 -3.77 -5.28 -10.00
CA ASN A 113 -2.78 -5.89 -10.88
C ASN A 113 -1.71 -4.89 -11.34
N ALA A 114 -2.05 -3.60 -11.45
CA ALA A 114 -1.07 -2.59 -11.81
C ALA A 114 0.04 -2.40 -10.75
N PHE A 115 -0.15 -2.84 -9.50
CA PHE A 115 0.81 -2.66 -8.40
C PHE A 115 1.49 -3.96 -7.93
N ILE A 116 1.11 -5.12 -8.48
CA ILE A 116 1.73 -6.40 -8.11
C ILE A 116 3.23 -6.36 -8.41
N ASP A 117 4.06 -6.89 -7.52
CA ASP A 117 5.52 -6.91 -7.63
C ASP A 117 6.03 -7.88 -8.70
N ARG A 118 5.70 -7.55 -9.94
CA ARG A 118 6.16 -8.18 -11.16
C ARG A 118 6.56 -7.10 -12.17
N LYS A 119 7.47 -7.47 -13.07
CA LYS A 119 8.02 -6.56 -14.09
C LYS A 119 6.99 -6.09 -15.10
N ASP A 120 5.90 -6.84 -15.29
CA ASP A 120 4.81 -6.55 -16.23
C ASP A 120 3.71 -5.63 -15.65
N SER A 121 3.70 -5.37 -14.34
CA SER A 121 2.75 -4.45 -13.73
C SER A 121 3.25 -3.00 -13.83
N TYR A 122 2.38 -2.08 -14.25
CA TYR A 122 2.73 -0.69 -14.56
C TYR A 122 3.43 0.08 -13.43
N TYR A 123 2.98 -0.13 -12.19
CA TYR A 123 3.40 0.61 -11.00
C TYR A 123 4.01 -0.32 -9.95
N SER A 124 4.58 -1.45 -10.37
CA SER A 124 5.30 -2.34 -9.45
C SER A 124 6.54 -1.69 -8.86
N ILE A 125 7.03 -2.27 -7.76
CA ILE A 125 8.32 -1.89 -7.20
C ILE A 125 9.47 -2.04 -8.22
N HIS A 126 9.33 -2.95 -9.20
CA HIS A 126 10.28 -3.12 -10.30
C HIS A 126 10.32 -1.90 -11.21
N GLN A 127 9.16 -1.43 -11.68
CA GLN A 127 9.09 -0.28 -12.59
C GLN A 127 9.57 0.99 -11.90
N ILE A 128 9.11 1.22 -10.67
CA ILE A 128 9.53 2.39 -9.88
C ILE A 128 11.02 2.32 -9.54
N GLY A 129 11.51 1.15 -9.09
CA GLY A 129 12.91 0.95 -8.73
C GLY A 129 13.87 1.08 -9.91
N ASN A 130 13.50 0.56 -11.08
CA ASN A 130 14.30 0.69 -12.31
C ASN A 130 14.37 2.16 -12.76
N LEU A 131 13.25 2.87 -12.76
CA LEU A 131 13.21 4.28 -13.13
C LEU A 131 14.15 5.10 -12.23
N LEU A 132 14.02 4.96 -10.91
CA LEU A 132 14.86 5.67 -9.94
C LEU A 132 16.34 5.33 -10.08
N SER A 133 16.66 4.06 -10.32
CA SER A 133 18.05 3.63 -10.53
C SER A 133 18.66 4.27 -11.79
N SER A 134 17.86 4.43 -12.85
CA SER A 134 18.30 5.05 -14.10
C SER A 134 18.50 6.57 -14.00
N THR A 135 17.73 7.27 -13.16
CA THR A 135 17.78 8.74 -13.03
C THR A 135 18.69 9.23 -11.93
N HIS A 136 18.83 8.49 -10.82
CA HIS A 136 19.52 8.95 -9.61
C HIS A 136 20.66 8.03 -9.15
N GLY A 137 20.98 6.97 -9.91
CA GLY A 137 21.77 5.84 -9.41
C GLY A 137 20.95 4.97 -8.46
N ALA A 138 21.37 3.74 -8.17
CA ALA A 138 20.60 2.82 -7.32
C ALA A 138 20.72 3.21 -5.83
N PRO A 139 19.75 3.94 -5.23
CA PRO A 139 19.91 4.54 -3.90
C PRO A 139 19.86 3.49 -2.78
N TRP A 140 19.41 2.28 -3.11
CA TRP A 140 19.26 1.12 -2.22
C TRP A 140 20.55 0.29 -2.11
N LEU A 141 21.61 0.65 -2.84
CA LEU A 141 22.94 0.01 -2.74
C LEU A 141 23.82 0.63 -1.64
N SER A 142 23.39 1.75 -1.05
CA SER A 142 24.14 2.50 -0.02
C SER A 142 23.74 2.21 1.43
N THR A 143 22.90 1.20 1.67
CA THR A 143 22.51 0.73 3.02
C THR A 143 22.94 -0.71 3.24
#